data_AF-A0A0L8ADS2-F1
#
_entry.id   AF-A0A0L8ADS2-F1
#
_cell.length_a   1.000
_cell.length_b   1.000
_cell.length_c   1.000
_cell.angle_alpha   90.00
_cell.angle_beta   90.00
_cell.angle_gamma   90.00
#
_symmetry.space_group_name_H-M   'P 1'
#
loop_
_entity.id
_entity.type
_entity.pdbx_description
1 polymer ?
#
loop_
_entity_poly.entity_id
_entity_poly.type
_entity_poly.pdbx_seq_one_letter_code
_entity_poly.pdbx_strand_id
1 'polypeptide(L)'
;MYTRPRLPSFTARRQQRGAVLYVALIMLILLALIGIAGMQVTGMQERMAANYLRSNQAFQNAEADVRTQEAAIKTAIESGGVFEANQEECSPVFDPATWADGKTAAAAIHTRRLDKCVMGGGGTGLGGRKNEETENIYQITVLASDDPANPSSSAVIDTIFIP
;
A
#
# COMPACT_ATOMS: atom_id res chain seq x y z
N MET A 1 44.06 0.47 -93.96
CA MET A 1 43.83 1.28 -92.73
C MET A 1 42.46 0.93 -92.18
N TYR A 2 42.40 0.23 -91.04
CA TYR A 2 41.16 0.08 -90.26
C TYR A 2 41.54 0.25 -88.79
N THR A 3 41.10 1.36 -88.19
CA THR A 3 41.31 1.69 -86.78
C THR A 3 40.27 0.95 -85.94
N ARG A 4 40.70 0.09 -85.02
CA ARG A 4 39.81 -0.60 -84.07
C ARG A 4 39.42 0.37 -82.94
N PRO A 5 38.13 0.41 -82.53
CA PRO A 5 37.69 1.24 -81.40
C PRO A 5 38.14 0.62 -80.08
N ARG A 6 38.61 1.47 -79.15
CA ARG A 6 38.95 1.06 -77.78
C ARG A 6 37.67 1.00 -76.95
N LEU A 7 37.38 -0.17 -76.37
CA LEU A 7 36.28 -0.37 -75.43
C LEU A 7 36.58 0.36 -74.10
N PRO A 8 35.57 0.97 -73.44
CA PRO A 8 35.76 1.61 -72.15
C PRO A 8 36.07 0.56 -71.07
N SER A 9 37.17 0.77 -70.34
CA SER A 9 37.51 -0.04 -69.17
C SER A 9 36.59 0.32 -68.02
N PHE A 10 35.77 -0.62 -67.55
CA PHE A 10 35.14 -0.51 -66.24
C PHE A 10 36.23 -0.58 -65.18
N THR A 11 36.50 0.55 -64.52
CA THR A 11 37.35 0.58 -63.33
C THR A 11 36.70 -0.28 -62.27
N ALA A 12 37.31 -1.44 -61.98
CA ALA A 12 36.90 -2.28 -60.86
C ALA A 12 36.98 -1.41 -59.59
N ARG A 13 35.82 -1.18 -58.95
CA ARG A 13 35.74 -0.48 -57.67
C ARG A 13 36.67 -1.19 -56.68
N ARG A 14 37.56 -0.42 -56.06
CA ARG A 14 38.40 -0.86 -54.94
C ARG A 14 37.54 -1.69 -53.98
N GLN A 15 37.96 -2.92 -53.73
CA GLN A 15 37.37 -3.82 -52.74
C GLN A 15 37.40 -3.12 -51.37
N GLN A 16 36.26 -2.61 -50.92
CA GLN A 16 36.09 -2.19 -49.54
C GLN A 16 36.17 -3.46 -48.67
N ARG A 17 37.29 -3.63 -47.98
CA ARG A 17 37.54 -4.75 -47.08
C ARG A 17 36.84 -4.49 -45.73
N GLY A 18 35.86 -5.33 -45.40
CA GLY A 18 35.61 -5.87 -44.05
C GLY A 18 35.13 -4.96 -42.91
N ALA A 19 35.19 -3.63 -43.00
CA ALA A 19 34.89 -2.76 -41.85
C ALA A 19 33.40 -2.66 -41.49
N VAL A 20 32.51 -2.78 -42.49
CA VAL A 20 31.06 -2.59 -42.30
C VAL A 20 30.44 -3.62 -41.36
N LEU A 21 30.85 -4.89 -41.46
CA LEU A 21 30.34 -5.95 -40.58
C LEU A 21 30.70 -5.68 -39.12
N TYR A 22 31.92 -5.22 -38.87
CA TYR A 22 32.42 -4.93 -37.52
C TYR A 22 31.68 -3.74 -36.90
N VAL A 23 31.49 -2.66 -37.66
CA VAL A 23 30.70 -1.51 -37.21
C VAL A 23 29.24 -1.88 -36.98
N ALA A 24 28.64 -2.67 -37.87
CA ALA A 24 27.26 -3.15 -37.70
C ALA A 24 27.11 -4.00 -36.43
N LEU A 25 28.06 -4.89 -36.14
CA LEU A 25 28.04 -5.72 -34.94
C LEU A 25 28.20 -4.88 -33.66
N ILE A 26 29.10 -3.89 -33.66
CA ILE A 26 29.22 -2.94 -32.54
C ILE A 26 27.89 -2.21 -32.32
N MET A 27 27.28 -1.69 -33.39
CA MET A 27 26.00 -0.98 -33.28
C MET A 27 24.89 -1.89 -32.76
N LEU A 28 24.80 -3.14 -33.23
CA LEU A 28 23.83 -4.11 -32.71
C LEU A 28 24.03 -4.40 -31.23
N ILE A 29 25.28 -4.57 -30.77
CA ILE A 29 25.58 -4.76 -29.35
C ILE A 29 25.16 -3.53 -28.54
N LEU A 30 25.49 -2.31 -29.01
CA LEU A 30 25.11 -1.09 -28.31
C LEU A 30 23.59 -0.96 -28.19
N LEU A 31 22.84 -1.21 -29.26
CA LEU A 31 21.37 -1.21 -29.23
C LEU A 31 20.80 -2.27 -28.29
N ALA A 32 21.38 -3.47 -28.27
CA ALA A 32 20.98 -4.53 -27.35
C ALA A 32 21.20 -4.12 -25.88
N LEU A 33 22.37 -3.53 -25.56
CA LEU A 33 22.69 -3.07 -24.21
C LEU A 33 21.77 -1.93 -23.76
N ILE A 34 21.46 -0.98 -24.65
CA ILE A 34 20.49 0.09 -24.37
C ILE A 34 19.10 -0.51 -24.11
N GLY A 35 18.68 -1.50 -24.90
CA GLY A 35 17.43 -2.21 -24.70
C GLY A 35 17.35 -2.91 -23.34
N ILE A 36 18.42 -3.60 -22.93
CA ILE A 36 18.50 -4.27 -21.63
C ILE A 36 18.47 -3.25 -20.48
N ALA A 37 19.23 -2.16 -20.58
CA ALA A 37 19.21 -1.10 -19.57
C ALA A 37 17.81 -0.47 -19.42
N GLY A 38 17.11 -0.23 -20.53
CA GLY A 38 15.72 0.25 -20.51
C GLY A 38 14.76 -0.74 -19.84
N MET A 39 14.89 -2.04 -20.11
CA MET A 39 14.10 -3.08 -19.45
C MET A 39 14.35 -3.17 -17.94
N GLN A 40 15.60 -2.94 -17.50
CA GLN A 40 15.91 -2.93 -16.06
C GLN A 40 15.23 -1.77 -15.33
N VAL A 41 15.24 -0.57 -15.92
CA VAL A 41 14.59 0.60 -15.32
C VAL A 41 13.08 0.43 -15.24
N THR A 42 12.45 -0.04 -16.32
CA THR A 42 11.00 -0.30 -16.35
C THR A 42 10.60 -1.37 -15.34
N GLY A 43 11.38 -2.45 -15.20
CA GLY A 43 11.14 -3.45 -14.16
C GLY A 43 11.25 -2.93 -12.73
N MET A 44 12.17 -1.99 -12.45
CA MET A 44 12.24 -1.33 -11.14
C MET A 44 11.02 -0.43 -10.88
N GLN A 45 10.59 0.32 -11.90
CA GLN A 45 9.41 1.18 -11.81
C GLN A 45 8.13 0.37 -11.59
N GLU A 46 7.99 -0.79 -12.24
CA GLU A 46 6.87 -1.69 -12.05
C GLU A 46 6.79 -2.22 -10.61
N ARG A 47 7.92 -2.67 -10.04
CA ARG A 47 7.98 -3.12 -8.64
C ARG A 47 7.67 -2.01 -7.65
N MET A 48 8.16 -0.79 -7.91
CA MET A 48 7.85 0.38 -7.09
C MET A 48 6.36 0.72 -7.15
N ALA A 49 5.76 0.73 -8.35
CA ALA A 49 4.34 0.97 -8.53
C ALA A 49 3.48 -0.11 -7.85
N ALA A 50 3.88 -1.38 -7.94
CA ALA A 50 3.19 -2.49 -7.28
C ALA A 50 3.25 -2.37 -5.75
N ASN A 51 4.40 -2.02 -5.17
CA ASN A 51 4.52 -1.81 -3.73
C ASN A 51 3.68 -0.62 -3.24
N TYR A 52 3.67 0.47 -4.01
CA TYR A 52 2.86 1.64 -3.71
C TYR A 52 1.36 1.31 -3.74
N LEU A 53 0.92 0.57 -4.76
CA LEU A 53 -0.46 0.08 -4.86
C LEU A 53 -0.87 -0.76 -3.66
N ARG A 54 -0.05 -1.75 -3.27
CA ARG A 54 -0.33 -2.64 -2.12
C ARG A 54 -0.45 -1.85 -0.81
N SER A 55 0.46 -0.90 -0.56
CA SER A 55 0.40 -0.03 0.63
C SER A 55 -0.88 0.82 0.67
N ASN A 56 -1.25 1.44 -0.46
CA ASN A 56 -2.48 2.22 -0.55
C ASN A 56 -3.72 1.36 -0.38
N GLN A 57 -3.72 0.14 -0.92
CA GLN A 57 -4.84 -0.78 -0.78
C GLN A 57 -5.02 -1.23 0.67
N ALA A 58 -3.93 -1.58 1.38
CA ALA A 58 -3.98 -1.86 2.80
C ALA A 58 -4.56 -0.69 3.61
N PHE A 59 -4.16 0.54 3.29
CA PHE A 59 -4.69 1.74 3.94
C PHE A 59 -6.19 1.96 3.66
N GLN A 60 -6.63 1.80 2.40
CA GLN A 60 -8.05 1.91 2.03
C GLN A 60 -8.90 0.83 2.72
N ASN A 61 -8.40 -0.39 2.82
CA ASN A 61 -9.06 -1.46 3.55
C ASN A 61 -9.21 -1.10 5.04
N ALA A 62 -8.14 -0.59 5.66
CA ALA A 62 -8.19 -0.15 7.05
C ALA A 62 -9.20 1.00 7.24
N GLU A 63 -9.27 1.96 6.31
CA GLU A 63 -10.25 3.05 6.38
C GLU A 63 -11.68 2.52 6.27
N ALA A 64 -11.94 1.58 5.34
CA ALA A 64 -13.25 0.96 5.19
C ALA A 64 -13.71 0.23 6.46
N ASP A 65 -12.78 -0.48 7.10
CA ASP A 65 -13.02 -1.19 8.36
C ASP A 65 -13.28 -0.21 9.53
N VAL A 66 -12.52 0.90 9.62
CA VAL A 66 -12.78 1.99 10.59
C VAL A 66 -14.18 2.55 10.38
N ARG A 67 -14.57 2.90 9.15
CA ARG A 67 -15.91 3.44 8.86
C ARG A 67 -17.02 2.46 9.23
N THR A 68 -16.81 1.17 8.98
CA THR A 68 -17.76 0.12 9.36
C THR A 68 -17.90 0.03 10.88
N GLN A 69 -16.80 0.14 11.61
CA GLN A 69 -16.80 0.11 13.07
C GLN A 69 -17.44 1.37 13.68
N GLU A 70 -17.16 2.56 13.15
CA GLU A 70 -17.82 3.81 13.51
C GLU A 70 -19.34 3.71 13.33
N ALA A 71 -19.80 3.17 12.19
CA ALA A 71 -21.22 2.96 11.91
C ALA A 71 -21.86 1.96 12.89
N ALA A 72 -21.15 0.91 13.28
CA ALA A 72 -21.63 -0.06 14.27
C ALA A 72 -21.79 0.56 15.66
N ILE A 73 -20.79 1.34 16.11
CA ILE A 73 -20.86 2.09 17.37
C ILE A 73 -22.02 3.07 17.33
N LYS A 74 -22.11 3.88 16.28
CA LYS A 74 -23.18 4.86 16.09
C LYS A 74 -24.57 4.22 16.17
N THR A 75 -24.78 3.13 15.44
CA THR A 75 -26.06 2.41 15.42
C THR A 75 -26.43 1.87 16.80
N ALA A 76 -25.46 1.32 17.54
CA ALA A 76 -25.67 0.82 18.89
C ALA A 76 -26.15 1.95 19.82
N ILE A 77 -25.49 3.12 19.78
CA ILE A 77 -25.84 4.26 20.64
C ILE A 77 -27.16 4.91 20.23
N GLU A 78 -27.40 5.14 18.94
CA GLU A 78 -28.65 5.75 18.44
C GLU A 78 -29.89 4.88 18.72
N SER A 79 -29.73 3.57 18.80
CA SER A 79 -30.80 2.64 19.20
C SER A 79 -31.13 2.64 20.71
N GLY A 80 -30.44 3.49 21.50
CA GLY A 80 -30.54 3.50 22.96
C GLY A 80 -29.86 2.32 23.64
N GLY A 81 -29.00 1.60 22.90
CA GLY A 81 -28.20 0.48 23.37
C GLY A 81 -26.83 0.91 23.89
N VAL A 82 -25.95 -0.07 24.08
CA VAL A 82 -24.57 0.10 24.52
C VAL A 82 -23.66 -0.58 23.49
N PHE A 83 -22.54 0.06 23.18
CA PHE A 83 -21.44 -0.59 22.48
C PHE A 83 -20.38 -1.02 23.50
N GLU A 84 -20.18 -2.33 23.67
CA GLU A 84 -19.12 -2.86 24.53
C GLU A 84 -17.81 -2.89 23.74
N ALA A 85 -16.87 -2.03 24.14
CA ALA A 85 -15.55 -1.95 23.58
C ALA A 85 -14.68 -3.14 24.02
N ASN A 86 -13.59 -3.39 23.30
CA ASN A 86 -12.62 -4.42 23.70
C ASN A 86 -11.94 -4.08 25.03
N GLN A 87 -11.83 -2.79 25.34
CA GLN A 87 -11.27 -2.28 26.58
C GLN A 87 -12.15 -1.11 27.08
N GLU A 88 -12.91 -1.38 28.14
CA GLU A 88 -13.78 -0.39 28.80
C GLU A 88 -13.03 0.50 29.80
N GLU A 89 -11.88 0.04 30.29
CA GLU A 89 -11.09 0.74 31.31
C GLU A 89 -9.74 1.13 30.72
N CYS A 90 -9.19 2.28 31.09
CA CYS A 90 -7.89 2.72 30.55
C CYS A 90 -6.68 2.10 31.23
N SER A 91 -6.82 0.82 31.59
CA SER A 91 -5.78 -0.07 32.05
C SER A 91 -5.98 -1.45 31.39
N PRO A 92 -4.92 -2.10 30.88
CA PRO A 92 -3.56 -1.60 30.76
C PRO A 92 -3.44 -0.47 29.71
N VAL A 93 -2.30 0.22 29.67
CA VAL A 93 -1.99 1.16 28.58
C VAL A 93 -1.96 0.39 27.26
N PHE A 94 -2.63 0.92 26.25
CA PHE A 94 -2.65 0.35 24.91
C PHE A 94 -1.75 1.15 23.98
N ASP A 95 -0.93 0.44 23.22
CA ASP A 95 -0.12 0.99 22.14
C ASP A 95 -0.53 0.32 20.82
N PRO A 96 -1.05 1.09 19.83
CA PRO A 96 -1.47 0.57 18.54
C PRO A 96 -0.39 -0.22 17.81
N ALA A 97 0.88 0.19 17.92
CA ALA A 97 1.98 -0.43 17.18
C ALA A 97 2.28 -1.84 17.70
N THR A 98 2.51 -1.98 19.01
CA THR A 98 2.74 -3.29 19.63
C THR A 98 1.52 -4.22 19.54
N TRP A 99 0.30 -3.67 19.61
CA TRP A 99 -0.92 -4.45 19.38
C TRP A 99 -0.99 -5.01 17.96
N ALA A 100 -0.65 -4.19 16.96
CA ALA A 100 -0.63 -4.56 15.55
C ALA A 100 0.44 -5.60 15.23
N ASP A 101 1.66 -5.44 15.77
CA ASP A 101 2.77 -6.38 15.60
C ASP A 101 2.43 -7.79 16.14
N GLY A 102 1.52 -7.87 17.12
CA GLY A 102 1.01 -9.13 17.67
C GLY A 102 -0.07 -9.80 16.81
N LYS A 103 -0.49 -9.22 15.68
CA LYS A 103 -1.54 -9.79 14.80
C LYS A 103 -0.95 -10.56 13.64
N THR A 104 -1.50 -11.74 13.40
CA THR A 104 -1.25 -12.57 12.21
C THR A 104 -2.44 -12.57 11.24
N ALA A 105 -3.59 -12.04 11.68
CA ALA A 105 -4.77 -11.92 10.84
C ALA A 105 -4.62 -10.76 9.86
N ALA A 106 -5.18 -10.92 8.66
CA ALA A 106 -5.18 -9.87 7.63
C ALA A 106 -6.07 -8.67 7.96
N ALA A 107 -6.95 -8.81 8.95
CA ALA A 107 -7.72 -7.70 9.50
C ALA A 107 -7.93 -7.93 11.00
N ALA A 108 -7.86 -6.85 11.78
CA ALA A 108 -8.16 -6.85 13.20
C ALA A 108 -8.67 -5.47 13.64
N ILE A 109 -9.61 -5.45 14.58
CA ILE A 109 -10.19 -4.22 15.12
C ILE A 109 -10.06 -4.28 16.64
N HIS A 110 -9.71 -3.15 17.24
CA HIS A 110 -9.67 -2.96 18.68
C HIS A 110 -10.28 -1.62 19.05
N THR A 111 -11.27 -1.65 19.94
CA THR A 111 -11.98 -0.46 20.41
C THR A 111 -11.71 -0.25 21.89
N ARG A 112 -11.56 1.01 22.29
CA ARG A 112 -11.36 1.40 23.69
C ARG A 112 -12.30 2.54 24.06
N ARG A 113 -12.80 2.56 25.28
CA ARG A 113 -13.55 3.70 25.84
C ARG A 113 -12.60 4.70 26.46
N LEU A 114 -12.55 5.91 25.91
CA LEU A 114 -11.72 6.99 26.42
C LEU A 114 -12.42 7.83 27.49
N ASP A 115 -13.75 7.89 27.49
CA ASP A 115 -14.53 8.58 28.52
C ASP A 115 -14.23 8.01 29.94
N LYS A 116 -13.94 6.72 30.02
CA LYS A 116 -13.57 6.02 31.26
C LYS A 116 -12.11 6.22 31.70
N CYS A 117 -11.29 6.95 30.94
CA CYS A 117 -9.86 7.13 31.22
C CYS A 117 -9.54 8.15 32.32
N VAL A 118 -10.44 9.10 32.59
CA VAL A 118 -10.15 10.14 33.57
C VAL A 118 -10.17 9.52 34.97
N MET A 119 -9.17 9.83 35.81
CA MET A 119 -9.14 9.42 37.22
C MET A 119 -10.39 9.97 37.92
N GLY A 120 -11.42 9.13 38.12
CA GLY A 120 -12.75 9.52 38.60
C GLY A 120 -13.85 9.67 37.52
N GLY A 121 -13.57 9.30 36.27
CA GLY A 121 -14.41 9.45 35.08
C GLY A 121 -15.15 8.17 34.65
N GLY A 122 -15.41 7.24 35.56
CA GLY A 122 -16.69 6.53 35.43
C GLY A 122 -17.74 7.62 35.61
N GLY A 123 -18.56 7.89 34.58
CA GLY A 123 -19.52 9.00 34.57
C GLY A 123 -20.11 9.31 35.95
N THR A 124 -20.39 10.58 36.22
CA THR A 124 -20.83 11.11 37.53
C THR A 124 -22.04 10.40 38.17
N GLY A 125 -22.64 9.41 37.51
CA GLY A 125 -23.50 8.38 38.10
C GLY A 125 -22.83 7.01 38.25
N LEU A 126 -22.12 6.78 39.35
CA LEU A 126 -21.85 5.42 39.84
C LEU A 126 -23.19 4.75 40.20
N GLY A 127 -23.62 3.76 39.41
CA GLY A 127 -24.82 2.95 39.67
C GLY A 127 -25.99 3.13 38.70
N GLY A 128 -25.85 3.93 37.65
CA GLY A 128 -26.82 4.02 36.54
C GLY A 128 -26.75 2.81 35.58
N ARG A 129 -27.72 2.67 34.68
CA ARG A 129 -27.63 1.66 33.62
C ARG A 129 -26.59 2.11 32.59
N LYS A 130 -25.81 1.16 32.01
CA LYS A 130 -24.78 1.48 31.01
C LYS A 130 -25.29 2.28 29.81
N ASN A 131 -26.58 2.15 29.46
CA ASN A 131 -27.21 2.89 28.35
C ASN A 131 -27.62 4.32 28.71
N GLU A 132 -27.46 4.74 29.97
CA GLU A 132 -27.71 6.10 30.44
C GLU A 132 -26.42 6.95 30.42
N GLU A 133 -25.29 6.37 30.01
CA GLU A 133 -24.01 7.07 29.88
C GLU A 133 -24.02 8.00 28.66
N THR A 134 -23.81 9.30 28.91
CA THR A 134 -23.87 10.35 27.89
C THR A 134 -22.52 10.65 27.25
N GLU A 135 -21.42 10.25 27.87
CA GLU A 135 -20.06 10.44 27.36
C GLU A 135 -19.62 9.15 26.64
N ASN A 136 -19.70 9.17 25.32
CA ASN A 136 -19.41 8.03 24.44
C ASN A 136 -18.21 8.39 23.57
N ILE A 137 -16.98 8.21 24.07
CA ILE A 137 -15.77 8.54 23.30
C ILE A 137 -14.98 7.25 23.08
N TYR A 138 -14.82 6.86 21.83
CA TYR A 138 -14.17 5.61 21.46
C TYR A 138 -12.84 5.88 20.77
N GLN A 139 -11.79 5.17 21.16
CA GLN A 139 -10.60 4.99 20.32
C GLN A 139 -10.82 3.73 19.48
N ILE A 140 -10.65 3.83 18.17
CA ILE A 140 -10.81 2.73 17.22
C ILE A 140 -9.46 2.52 16.55
N THR A 141 -8.85 1.37 16.82
CA THR A 141 -7.60 0.96 16.20
C THR A 141 -7.88 -0.22 15.28
N VAL A 142 -7.53 -0.09 14.01
CA VAL A 142 -7.76 -1.08 12.97
C VAL A 142 -6.45 -1.43 12.30
N LEU A 143 -6.20 -2.72 12.12
CA LEU A 143 -5.19 -3.25 11.23
C LEU A 143 -5.91 -3.87 10.05
N ALA A 144 -5.48 -3.55 8.82
CA ALA A 144 -5.90 -4.26 7.62
C ALA A 144 -4.72 -4.45 6.67
N SER A 145 -4.74 -5.57 5.95
CA SER A 145 -3.77 -5.92 4.91
C SER A 145 -4.31 -5.65 3.50
N ASP A 146 -3.42 -5.61 2.52
CA ASP A 146 -3.76 -5.43 1.10
C ASP A 146 -4.59 -6.59 0.53
N ASP A 147 -4.25 -7.82 0.91
CA ASP A 147 -4.92 -9.05 0.49
C ASP A 147 -5.19 -9.97 1.70
N PRO A 148 -6.42 -10.49 1.87
CA PRO A 148 -6.80 -11.29 3.03
C PRO A 148 -6.22 -12.71 3.02
N ALA A 149 -5.84 -13.25 1.86
CA ALA A 149 -5.29 -14.59 1.72
C ALA A 149 -3.77 -14.59 1.75
N ASN A 150 -3.12 -13.57 1.18
CA ASN A 150 -1.66 -13.45 1.08
C ASN A 150 -1.22 -12.00 1.37
N PRO A 151 -1.27 -11.57 2.64
CA PRO A 151 -0.92 -10.21 3.03
C PRO A 151 0.55 -9.93 2.71
N SER A 152 0.80 -8.81 2.02
CA SER A 152 2.13 -8.35 1.65
C SER A 152 2.43 -6.92 2.12
N SER A 153 1.38 -6.17 2.45
CA SER A 153 1.43 -4.87 3.08
C SER A 153 0.28 -4.77 4.08
N SER A 154 0.50 -4.06 5.18
CA SER A 154 -0.50 -3.81 6.21
C SER A 154 -0.47 -2.35 6.62
N ALA A 155 -1.64 -1.79 6.91
CA ALA A 155 -1.81 -0.46 7.45
C ALA A 155 -2.52 -0.56 8.80
N VAL A 156 -2.13 0.32 9.72
CA VAL A 156 -2.78 0.48 11.02
C VAL A 156 -3.31 1.90 11.09
N ILE A 157 -4.61 2.03 11.35
CA ILE A 157 -5.29 3.31 11.54
C ILE A 157 -5.77 3.37 12.99
N ASP A 158 -5.47 4.47 13.66
CA ASP A 158 -5.93 4.75 15.02
C ASP A 158 -6.69 6.08 15.01
N THR A 159 -7.99 6.04 15.34
CA THR A 159 -8.87 7.21 15.32
C THR A 159 -9.64 7.35 16.63
N ILE A 160 -10.10 8.57 16.90
CA ILE A 160 -11.04 8.86 17.98
C ILE A 160 -12.39 9.15 17.34
N PHE A 161 -13.42 8.46 17.81
CA PHE A 161 -14.79 8.57 17.35
C PHE A 161 -15.72 8.97 18.49
N ILE A 162 -16.59 9.93 18.20
CA ILE A 162 -17.66 10.39 19.09
C ILE A 162 -18.96 10.28 18.28
N PRO A 163 -19.89 9.38 18.65
CA PRO A 163 -21.13 9.13 17.92
C PRO A 163 -22.13 10.29 18.00
#